data_AF-A0A0X8JR78-F1
#
_entry.id   AF-A0A0X8JR78-F1
#
_cell.length_a   1.000
_cell.length_b   1.000
_cell.length_c   1.000
_cell.angle_alpha   90.00
_cell.angle_beta   90.00
_cell.angle_gamma   90.00
#
_symmetry.space_group_name_H-M   'P 1'
#
loop_
_entity.id
_entity.type
_entity.pdbx_description
1 polymer ?
#
loop_
_entity_poly.entity_id
_entity_poly.type
_entity_poly.pdbx_seq_one_letter_code
_entity_poly.pdbx_strand_id
1 'polypeptide(L)'
;MKITPDQLAALLPQQKKISQNNQGEGFARFLTQEMQSENAAQPAATALPAMPQPGIDQVLQASMLHTSTERTIMDKMDTLLAKWENYSQTLAAPQGDLRAGYRMLDEIRSHVRDVKGDASAAAGKGDLDRMIEELDILAVTEEFKFNRGDYMN
;
A
#
# COMPACT_ATOMS: atom_id res chain seq x y z
N MET A 1 9.17 34.42 9.08
CA MET A 1 7.74 34.77 9.17
C MET A 1 7.15 34.02 10.36
N LYS A 2 6.65 34.72 11.38
CA LYS A 2 6.09 34.10 12.59
C LYS A 2 4.59 33.89 12.35
N ILE A 3 4.14 32.64 12.22
CA ILE A 3 2.72 32.30 12.11
C ILE A 3 2.14 32.35 13.53
N THR A 4 1.17 33.24 13.74
CA THR A 4 0.50 33.41 15.04
C THR A 4 -0.63 32.38 15.21
N PRO A 5 -0.82 31.82 16.42
CA PRO A 5 -1.83 30.77 16.71
C PRO A 5 -3.28 31.21 16.48
N ASP A 6 -3.52 32.52 16.37
CA ASP A 6 -4.86 33.09 16.11
C ASP A 6 -5.40 32.72 14.71
N GLN A 7 -4.52 32.52 13.72
CA GLN A 7 -4.92 32.13 12.37
C GLN A 7 -5.39 30.67 12.27
N LEU A 8 -5.05 29.82 13.25
CA LEU A 8 -5.51 28.42 13.29
C LEU A 8 -6.97 28.31 13.73
N ALA A 9 -7.43 29.23 14.60
CA ALA A 9 -8.80 29.21 15.12
C ALA A 9 -9.84 29.59 14.06
N ALA A 10 -9.48 30.42 13.08
CA ALA A 10 -10.36 30.85 11.99
C ALA A 10 -10.63 29.77 10.93
N LEU A 11 -9.74 28.75 10.81
CA LEU A 11 -9.87 27.67 9.82
C LEU A 11 -10.79 26.53 10.28
N LEU A 12 -10.87 26.28 11.59
CA LEU A 12 -11.75 25.27 12.20
C LEU A 12 -13.26 25.45 11.88
N PRO A 13 -13.86 26.66 11.95
CA PRO A 13 -15.27 26.83 11.58
C PRO A 13 -15.52 26.73 10.07
N GLN A 14 -14.51 26.89 9.23
CA GLN A 14 -14.63 26.77 7.77
C GLN A 14 -14.68 25.30 7.31
N GLN A 15 -13.92 24.42 7.96
CA GLN A 15 -13.95 22.98 7.67
C GLN A 15 -15.31 22.35 8.05
N LYS A 16 -15.95 22.83 9.12
CA LYS A 16 -17.24 22.29 9.59
C LYS A 16 -18.42 22.58 8.65
N LYS A 17 -18.37 23.70 7.90
CA LYS A 17 -19.41 24.04 6.90
C LYS A 17 -19.29 23.22 5.60
N ILE A 18 -18.08 22.79 5.24
CA ILE A 18 -17.85 21.98 4.04
C ILE A 18 -18.33 20.54 4.26
N SER A 19 -18.16 20.00 5.47
CA SER A 19 -18.59 18.63 5.81
C SER A 19 -20.10 18.45 5.94
N GLN A 20 -20.88 19.50 6.22
CA GLN A 20 -22.35 19.40 6.35
C GLN A 20 -23.10 19.47 5.01
N ASN A 21 -22.46 19.98 3.94
CA ASN A 21 -23.14 20.14 2.65
C ASN A 21 -22.91 18.97 1.66
N ASN A 22 -22.21 17.91 2.07
CA ASN A 22 -21.78 16.84 1.16
C ASN A 22 -22.05 15.41 1.65
N GLN A 23 -22.77 15.25 2.77
CA GLN A 23 -23.09 13.92 3.29
C GLN A 23 -24.58 13.61 3.06
N GLY A 24 -24.89 12.98 1.94
CA GLY A 24 -26.13 12.23 1.77
C GLY A 24 -26.86 12.43 0.45
N GLU A 25 -26.83 13.63 -0.14
CA GLU A 25 -27.63 13.89 -1.35
C GLU A 25 -27.02 13.31 -2.62
N GLY A 26 -25.69 13.34 -2.77
CA GLY A 26 -25.01 12.85 -3.98
C GLY A 26 -25.12 11.34 -4.18
N PHE A 27 -24.91 10.56 -3.11
CA PHE A 27 -25.01 9.10 -3.15
C PHE A 27 -26.46 8.64 -3.32
N ALA A 28 -27.41 9.25 -2.62
CA ALA A 28 -28.84 8.94 -2.77
C ALA A 28 -29.35 9.27 -4.18
N ARG A 29 -28.89 10.38 -4.78
CA ARG A 29 -29.20 10.70 -6.18
C ARG A 29 -28.62 9.68 -7.15
N PHE A 30 -27.40 9.21 -6.91
CA PHE A 30 -26.77 8.20 -7.77
C PHE A 30 -27.52 6.86 -7.70
N LEU A 31 -27.87 6.40 -6.48
CA LEU A 31 -28.70 5.20 -6.31
C LEU A 31 -30.09 5.34 -6.97
N THR A 32 -30.72 6.50 -6.83
CA THR A 32 -32.03 6.75 -7.47
C THR A 32 -31.91 6.76 -8.99
N GLN A 33 -30.82 7.31 -9.53
CA GLN A 33 -30.57 7.37 -10.96
C GLN A 33 -30.32 5.97 -11.54
N GLU A 34 -29.52 5.13 -10.88
CA GLU A 34 -29.30 3.73 -11.27
C GLU A 34 -30.62 2.92 -11.21
N MET A 35 -31.39 3.05 -10.13
CA MET A 35 -32.69 2.38 -10.01
C MET A 35 -33.71 2.84 -11.06
N GLN A 36 -33.62 4.09 -11.53
CA GLN A 36 -34.51 4.63 -12.56
C GLN A 36 -34.05 4.25 -13.98
N SER A 37 -32.75 4.04 -14.18
CA SER A 37 -32.16 3.52 -15.42
C SER A 37 -32.47 2.04 -15.67
N GLU A 38 -32.66 1.22 -14.62
CA GLU A 38 -33.08 -0.18 -14.78
C GLU A 38 -34.58 -0.37 -15.09
N ASN A 39 -35.42 0.65 -14.87
CA ASN A 39 -36.89 0.53 -15.03
C ASN A 39 -37.45 1.15 -16.33
N ALA A 40 -36.61 1.49 -17.31
CA ALA A 40 -37.04 2.05 -18.59
C ALA A 40 -36.99 1.02 -19.73
N ALA A 41 -37.76 -0.06 -19.60
CA ALA A 41 -38.07 -0.95 -20.72
C ALA A 41 -39.32 -0.46 -21.49
N GLN A 42 -39.07 0.38 -22.50
CA GLN A 42 -39.85 0.65 -23.73
C GLN A 42 -41.23 1.37 -23.63
N PRO A 43 -41.52 2.32 -24.55
CA PRO A 43 -41.72 2.02 -25.97
C PRO A 43 -41.00 2.94 -26.98
N ALA A 44 -40.68 2.32 -28.12
CA ALA A 44 -40.57 2.84 -29.49
C ALA A 44 -39.77 4.13 -29.80
N ALA A 45 -38.88 3.96 -30.78
CA ALA A 45 -38.39 4.94 -31.75
C ALA A 45 -37.48 6.07 -31.24
N THR A 46 -36.16 5.85 -31.29
CA THR A 46 -35.24 6.45 -32.29
C THR A 46 -33.81 6.09 -31.91
N ALA A 47 -33.07 5.48 -32.83
CA ALA A 47 -31.66 5.17 -32.64
C ALA A 47 -30.85 6.47 -32.63
N LEU A 48 -30.37 6.87 -31.44
CA LEU A 48 -29.24 7.79 -31.31
C LEU A 48 -27.97 6.95 -31.12
N PRO A 49 -26.85 7.29 -31.77
CA PRO A 49 -25.63 6.52 -31.67
C PRO A 49 -25.11 6.58 -30.23
N ALA A 50 -24.86 5.39 -29.67
CA ALA A 50 -24.19 5.24 -28.38
C ALA A 50 -22.83 5.94 -28.44
N MET A 51 -22.70 7.04 -27.71
CA MET A 51 -21.39 7.62 -27.44
C MET A 51 -20.64 6.69 -26.48
N PRO A 52 -19.39 6.30 -26.79
CA PRO A 52 -18.58 5.51 -25.86
C PRO A 52 -18.22 6.40 -24.67
N GLN A 53 -18.63 6.01 -23.46
CA GLN A 53 -18.18 6.62 -22.21
C GLN A 53 -16.75 6.12 -21.92
N PRO A 54 -15.68 6.90 -22.14
CA PRO A 54 -14.31 6.41 -22.12
C PRO A 54 -13.65 6.55 -20.74
N GLY A 55 -14.40 6.43 -19.64
CA GLY A 55 -13.90 6.78 -18.30
C GLY A 55 -14.06 5.72 -17.22
N ILE A 56 -15.15 4.94 -17.24
CA ILE A 56 -15.48 4.02 -16.14
C ILE A 56 -14.56 2.79 -16.17
N ASP A 57 -14.29 2.26 -17.37
CA ASP A 57 -13.34 1.15 -17.58
C ASP A 57 -11.93 1.48 -17.06
N GLN A 58 -11.48 2.72 -17.21
CA GLN A 58 -10.11 3.11 -16.85
C GLN A 58 -9.93 3.27 -15.34
N VAL A 59 -10.95 3.78 -14.65
CA VAL A 59 -10.94 3.85 -13.17
C VAL A 59 -11.03 2.44 -12.57
N LEU A 60 -11.90 1.59 -13.11
CA LEU A 60 -12.05 0.22 -12.63
C LEU A 60 -10.78 -0.60 -12.86
N GLN A 61 -10.13 -0.46 -14.03
CA GLN A 61 -8.83 -1.09 -14.31
C GLN A 61 -7.73 -0.57 -13.40
N ALA A 62 -7.64 0.74 -13.16
CA ALA A 62 -6.66 1.31 -12.24
C ALA A 62 -6.84 0.79 -10.80
N SER A 63 -8.08 0.64 -10.32
CA SER A 63 -8.37 0.04 -9.00
C SER A 63 -8.04 -1.46 -8.94
N MET A 64 -8.27 -2.21 -10.02
CA MET A 64 -7.89 -3.63 -10.10
C MET A 64 -6.36 -3.83 -10.17
N LEU A 65 -5.65 -2.96 -10.88
CA LEU A 65 -4.19 -2.95 -10.94
C LEU A 65 -3.57 -2.59 -9.58
N HIS A 66 -4.14 -1.62 -8.88
CA HIS A 66 -3.68 -1.22 -7.54
C HIS A 66 -3.82 -2.37 -6.53
N THR A 67 -4.98 -3.01 -6.47
CA THR A 67 -5.23 -4.15 -5.56
C THR A 67 -4.37 -5.37 -5.88
N SER A 68 -4.07 -5.61 -7.16
CA SER A 68 -3.17 -6.69 -7.60
C SER A 68 -1.72 -6.42 -7.20
N THR A 69 -1.27 -5.17 -7.31
CA THR A 69 0.08 -4.75 -6.94
C THR A 69 0.27 -4.81 -5.42
N GLU A 70 -0.71 -4.33 -4.66
CA GLU A 70 -0.70 -4.39 -3.18
C GLU A 70 -0.65 -5.84 -2.67
N ARG A 71 -1.45 -6.74 -3.25
CA ARG A 71 -1.42 -8.17 -2.91
C ARG A 71 -0.06 -8.81 -3.20
N THR A 72 0.54 -8.46 -4.34
CA THR A 72 1.89 -8.95 -4.70
C THR A 72 2.93 -8.47 -3.69
N ILE A 73 2.84 -7.23 -3.23
CA ILE A 73 3.77 -6.71 -2.23
C ILE A 73 3.54 -7.40 -0.88
N MET A 74 2.29 -7.62 -0.45
CA MET A 74 1.99 -8.41 0.75
C MET A 74 2.57 -9.82 0.69
N ASP A 75 2.39 -10.54 -0.42
CA ASP A 75 2.95 -11.90 -0.59
C ASP A 75 4.49 -11.90 -0.49
N LYS A 76 5.13 -10.86 -1.03
CA LYS A 76 6.59 -10.68 -0.90
C LYS A 76 7.01 -10.36 0.54
N MET A 77 6.21 -9.59 1.28
CA MET A 77 6.45 -9.32 2.69
C MET A 77 6.32 -10.59 3.54
N ASP A 78 5.30 -11.42 3.31
CA ASP A 78 5.15 -12.70 4.01
C ASP A 78 6.35 -13.62 3.74
N THR A 79 6.80 -13.67 2.49
CA THR A 79 8.02 -14.40 2.12
C THR A 79 9.26 -13.87 2.85
N LEU A 80 9.35 -12.55 2.99
CA LEU A 80 10.48 -11.89 3.64
C LEU A 80 10.49 -12.14 5.16
N LEU A 81 9.33 -12.08 5.80
CA LEU A 81 9.16 -12.44 7.21
C LEU A 81 9.49 -13.92 7.46
N ALA A 82 9.05 -14.82 6.57
CA ALA A 82 9.43 -16.22 6.65
C ALA A 82 10.94 -16.43 6.53
N LYS A 83 11.64 -15.69 5.66
CA LYS A 83 13.11 -15.73 5.56
C LYS A 83 13.78 -15.25 6.86
N TRP A 84 13.28 -14.18 7.47
CA TRP A 84 13.77 -13.70 8.77
C TRP A 84 13.60 -14.73 9.88
N GLU A 85 12.47 -15.43 9.91
CA GLU A 85 12.23 -16.50 10.87
C GLU A 85 13.20 -17.67 10.66
N ASN A 86 13.40 -18.11 9.42
CA ASN A 86 14.39 -19.14 9.09
C ASN A 86 15.83 -18.72 9.44
N TYR A 87 16.18 -17.46 9.21
CA TYR A 87 17.46 -16.89 9.60
C TYR A 87 17.67 -16.96 11.12
N SER A 88 16.67 -16.53 11.90
CA SER A 88 16.69 -16.61 13.36
C SER A 88 16.86 -18.04 13.86
N GLN A 89 16.12 -19.00 13.29
CA GLN A 89 16.24 -20.41 13.63
C GLN A 89 17.63 -20.98 13.31
N THR A 90 18.23 -20.55 12.19
CA THR A 90 19.57 -20.98 11.79
C THR A 90 20.64 -20.44 12.75
N LEU A 91 20.50 -19.19 13.21
CA LEU A 91 21.39 -18.60 14.20
C LEU A 91 21.23 -19.23 15.59
N ALA A 92 20.00 -19.58 15.97
CA ALA A 92 19.71 -20.20 17.27
C ALA A 92 20.17 -21.66 17.35
N ALA A 93 20.50 -22.28 16.21
CA ALA A 93 20.94 -23.66 16.18
C ALA A 93 22.34 -23.81 16.83
N PRO A 94 22.54 -24.78 17.73
CA PRO A 94 23.82 -24.99 18.44
C PRO A 94 24.99 -25.45 17.55
N GLN A 95 24.73 -25.79 16.29
CA GLN A 95 25.73 -26.03 15.24
C GLN A 95 25.46 -25.15 14.01
N GLY A 96 24.84 -23.98 14.21
CA GLY A 96 24.45 -23.08 13.14
C GLY A 96 25.66 -22.70 12.28
N ASP A 97 25.59 -23.02 10.99
CA ASP A 97 26.60 -22.58 10.03
C ASP A 97 26.47 -21.07 9.85
N LEU A 98 27.37 -20.29 10.48
CA LEU A 98 27.43 -18.84 10.33
C LEU A 98 27.47 -18.42 8.86
N ARG A 99 28.07 -19.25 8.00
CA ARG A 99 28.11 -18.98 6.56
C ARG A 99 26.73 -19.12 5.93
N ALA A 100 25.93 -20.08 6.37
CA ALA A 100 24.53 -20.23 5.96
C ALA A 100 23.69 -19.05 6.48
N GLY A 101 23.90 -18.63 7.74
CA GLY A 101 23.26 -17.44 8.31
C GLY A 101 23.57 -16.17 7.50
N TYR A 102 24.84 -15.95 7.14
CA TYR A 102 25.24 -14.82 6.32
C TYR A 102 24.63 -14.86 4.91
N ARG A 103 24.57 -16.03 4.26
CA ARG A 103 23.90 -16.17 2.96
C ARG A 103 22.41 -15.83 3.04
N MET A 104 21.73 -16.29 4.08
CA MET A 104 20.32 -15.92 4.30
C MET A 104 20.15 -14.42 4.53
N LEU A 105 21.07 -13.79 5.26
CA LEU A 105 21.03 -12.34 5.46
C LEU A 105 21.23 -11.57 4.14
N ASP A 106 22.13 -12.02 3.26
CA ASP A 106 22.32 -11.43 1.93
C ASP A 106 21.07 -11.58 1.05
N GLU A 107 20.43 -12.76 1.08
CA GLU A 107 19.15 -12.98 0.40
C GLU A 107 18.02 -12.09 0.92
N ILE A 108 17.92 -11.93 2.25
CA ILE A 108 16.95 -11.04 2.89
C ILE A 108 17.16 -9.61 2.39
N ARG A 109 18.40 -9.12 2.35
CA ARG A 109 18.71 -7.76 1.85
C ARG A 109 18.34 -7.57 0.39
N SER A 110 18.61 -8.57 -0.46
CA SER A 110 18.17 -8.51 -1.86
C SER A 110 16.65 -8.39 -1.95
N HIS A 111 15.93 -9.23 -1.19
CA HIS A 111 14.48 -9.22 -1.15
C HIS A 111 13.90 -7.92 -0.59
N VAL A 112 14.48 -7.34 0.47
CA VAL A 112 14.07 -6.02 1.00
C VAL A 112 14.20 -4.96 -0.09
N ARG A 113 15.31 -4.97 -0.84
CA ARG A 113 15.56 -3.99 -1.91
C ARG A 113 14.59 -4.13 -3.07
N ASP A 114 14.24 -5.37 -3.44
CA ASP A 114 13.24 -5.64 -4.47
C ASP A 114 11.86 -5.16 -4.03
N VAL A 115 11.45 -5.49 -2.79
CA VAL A 115 10.17 -5.06 -2.22
C VAL A 115 10.09 -3.54 -2.11
N LYS A 116 11.18 -2.87 -1.72
CA LYS A 116 11.28 -1.41 -1.67
C LYS A 116 11.15 -0.78 -3.05
N GLY A 117 11.73 -1.40 -4.07
CA GLY A 117 11.60 -0.97 -5.47
C GLY A 117 10.15 -1.06 -5.96
N ASP A 118 9.49 -2.19 -5.69
CA ASP A 118 8.09 -2.42 -6.07
C ASP A 118 7.12 -1.52 -5.30
N ALA A 119 7.34 -1.33 -4.00
CA ALA A 119 6.54 -0.45 -3.15
C ALA A 119 6.71 1.03 -3.55
N SER A 120 7.90 1.45 -3.97
CA SER A 120 8.12 2.81 -4.47
C SER A 120 7.41 3.06 -5.81
N ALA A 121 7.26 2.03 -6.64
CA ALA A 121 6.56 2.09 -7.93
C ALA A 121 5.03 2.05 -7.76
N ALA A 122 4.55 1.32 -6.75
CA ALA A 122 3.16 1.30 -6.33
C ALA A 122 2.86 2.56 -5.51
N ALA A 123 2.44 3.64 -6.15
CA ALA A 123 2.19 4.94 -5.53
C ALA A 123 1.23 4.86 -4.31
N GLY A 124 1.80 4.60 -3.13
CA GLY A 124 1.09 4.39 -1.87
C GLY A 124 2.05 4.57 -0.70
N LYS A 125 2.31 5.83 -0.32
CA LYS A 125 3.04 6.17 0.92
C LYS A 125 2.16 5.80 2.12
N GLY A 126 2.28 4.57 2.57
CA GLY A 126 1.49 3.99 3.68
C GLY A 126 2.36 3.37 4.76
N ASP A 127 1.72 2.63 5.67
CA ASP A 127 2.35 1.94 6.79
C ASP A 127 3.32 0.82 6.34
N LEU A 128 3.06 0.25 5.17
CA LEU A 128 3.89 -0.76 4.51
C LEU A 128 5.30 -0.26 4.19
N ASP A 129 5.43 1.00 3.75
CA ASP A 129 6.73 1.61 3.42
C ASP A 129 7.60 1.74 4.68
N ARG A 130 6.99 2.08 5.82
CA ARG A 130 7.68 2.08 7.13
C ARG A 130 8.13 0.69 7.53
N MET A 131 7.28 -0.33 7.36
CA MET A 131 7.67 -1.70 7.67
C MET A 131 8.87 -2.16 6.84
N ILE A 132 8.88 -1.83 5.55
CA ILE A 132 10.01 -2.14 4.66
C ILE A 132 11.28 -1.40 5.11
N GLU A 133 11.15 -0.14 5.52
CA GLU A 133 12.27 0.65 6.06
C GLU A 133 12.82 0.06 7.36
N GLU A 134 11.96 -0.34 8.30
CA GLU A 134 12.40 -1.01 9.53
C GLU A 134 13.11 -2.34 9.24
N LEU A 135 12.61 -3.13 8.27
CA LEU A 135 13.26 -4.37 7.84
C LEU A 135 14.63 -4.13 7.19
N ASP A 136 14.79 -3.04 6.44
CA ASP A 136 16.06 -2.59 5.87
C ASP A 136 17.06 -2.24 6.99
N ILE A 137 16.62 -1.44 7.98
CA ILE A 137 17.42 -1.08 9.15
C ILE A 137 17.84 -2.34 9.92
N LEU A 138 16.94 -3.29 10.11
CA LEU A 138 17.21 -4.55 10.81
C LEU A 138 18.25 -5.36 10.04
N ALA A 139 18.11 -5.50 8.72
CA ALA A 139 19.06 -6.22 7.87
C ALA A 139 20.48 -5.61 7.91
N VAL A 140 20.58 -4.28 7.86
CA VAL A 140 21.87 -3.57 7.95
C VAL A 140 22.49 -3.73 9.35
N THR A 141 21.68 -3.64 10.40
CA THR A 141 22.15 -3.81 11.78
C THR A 141 22.70 -5.21 11.99
N GLU A 142 22.04 -6.21 11.43
CA GLU A 142 22.45 -7.60 11.54
C GLU A 142 23.73 -7.91 10.76
N GLU A 143 23.92 -7.29 9.59
CA GLU A 143 25.17 -7.34 8.82
C GLU A 143 26.32 -6.74 9.63
N PHE A 144 26.07 -5.64 10.31
CA PHE A 144 27.06 -5.02 11.18
C PHE A 144 27.47 -5.94 12.33
N LYS A 145 26.51 -6.62 12.97
CA LYS A 145 26.80 -7.63 14.01
C LYS A 145 27.62 -8.80 13.46
N PHE A 146 27.29 -9.28 12.26
CA PHE A 146 28.02 -10.33 11.57
C PHE A 146 29.47 -9.94 11.29
N ASN A 147 29.68 -8.75 10.71
CA ASN A 147 31.01 -8.22 10.41
C ASN A 147 31.85 -7.95 11.67
N ARG A 148 31.19 -7.62 12.79
CA ARG A 148 31.85 -7.46 14.09
C ARG A 148 32.26 -8.79 14.72
N GLY A 149 31.71 -9.92 14.25
CA GLY A 149 31.96 -11.24 14.81
C GLY A 149 31.13 -11.55 16.06
N ASP A 150 29.97 -10.90 16.26
CA ASP A 150 29.11 -11.11 17.44
C ASP A 150 28.62 -12.57 17.57
N TYR A 151 28.59 -13.29 16.45
CA TYR A 151 28.16 -14.68 16.34
C TYR A 151 29.30 -15.71 16.45
N MET A 152 30.55 -15.28 16.66
CA MET A 152 31.74 -16.16 16.71
C MET A 152 32.13 -16.64 18.12
N ASN A 153 31.21 -16.59 19.10
CA ASN A 153 31.48 -17.02 20.49
C ASN A 153 31.16 -18.50 20.74
#